data_AF-A0A0N4VUA2-F1
#
_entry.id   AF-A0A0N4VUA2-F1
#
_cell.length_a   1.000
_cell.length_b   1.000
_cell.length_c   1.000
_cell.angle_alpha   90.00
_cell.angle_beta   90.00
_cell.angle_gamma   90.00
#
_symmetry.space_group_name_H-M   'P 1'
#
loop_
_entity.id
_entity.type
_entity.pdbx_description
1 polymer ?
#
loop_
_entity_poly.entity_id
_entity_poly.type
_entity_poly.pdbx_seq_one_letter_code
_entity_poly.pdbx_strand_id
1 'polypeptide(L)'
;MILSDNLDELAWLEEDEDEFGPANFSKFCNVCNRDAPIRSHHCPFCKICVLRKDHHCFITGACVGLGNQRYFITFLFWCCIGLVVGARYANSPVHNIFSFGIPCYSSPLGFIYCIGPVAVIRWIIGYTGFLHAFVCTVFSFMIASIVAAGAFFVMQIYYTSYGYTMYEYHSSVRDVFDGDGQVILSKLAISAH
;
A
#
# COMPACT_ATOMS: atom_id res chain seq x y z
N MET A 1 49.02 15.39 -40.15
CA MET A 1 47.56 15.32 -40.05
C MET A 1 47.12 13.89 -39.69
N ILE A 2 47.78 13.26 -38.71
CA ILE A 2 47.40 11.95 -38.12
C ILE A 2 47.67 11.98 -36.58
N LEU A 3 47.94 13.16 -36.01
CA LEU A 3 48.33 13.32 -34.59
C LEU A 3 47.36 14.24 -33.81
N SER A 4 46.47 14.97 -34.48
CA SER A 4 45.39 15.74 -33.86
C SER A 4 44.19 14.88 -33.51
N ASP A 5 43.90 13.88 -34.34
CA ASP A 5 42.64 13.13 -34.26
C ASP A 5 42.62 12.15 -33.06
N ASN A 6 43.80 11.76 -32.55
CA ASN A 6 43.92 10.93 -31.34
C ASN A 6 43.87 11.74 -30.05
N LEU A 7 44.08 13.07 -30.08
CA LEU A 7 43.99 13.89 -28.86
C LEU A 7 42.53 14.17 -28.50
N ASP A 8 41.67 14.34 -29.50
CA ASP A 8 40.23 14.47 -29.28
C ASP A 8 39.63 13.13 -28.82
N GLU A 9 40.05 12.00 -29.41
CA GLU A 9 39.58 10.66 -29.01
C GLU A 9 40.03 10.25 -27.59
N LEU A 10 41.21 10.71 -27.15
CA LEU A 10 41.67 10.56 -25.77
C LEU A 10 40.98 11.55 -24.80
N ALA A 11 40.58 12.74 -25.26
CA ALA A 11 39.80 13.68 -24.45
C ALA A 11 38.39 13.15 -24.14
N TRP A 12 37.75 12.45 -25.09
CA TRP A 12 36.47 11.77 -24.84
C TRP A 12 36.59 10.58 -23.87
N LEU A 13 37.73 9.90 -23.83
CA LEU A 13 37.96 8.81 -22.87
C LEU A 13 38.31 9.30 -21.46
N GLU A 14 38.85 10.52 -21.32
CA GLU A 14 39.10 11.14 -20.01
C GLU A 14 37.83 11.77 -19.40
N GLU A 15 36.85 12.20 -20.20
CA GLU A 15 35.57 12.75 -19.69
C GLU A 15 34.61 11.67 -19.14
N ASP A 16 34.69 10.44 -19.63
CA ASP A 16 33.80 9.34 -19.22
C ASP A 16 34.28 8.58 -17.96
N GLU A 17 35.54 8.75 -17.53
CA GLU A 17 36.06 8.10 -16.30
C GLU A 17 35.67 8.84 -15.01
N ASP A 18 35.11 10.05 -15.09
CA ASP A 18 34.67 10.84 -13.92
C ASP A 18 33.17 10.67 -13.55
N GLU A 19 32.41 9.79 -14.22
CA GLU A 19 30.98 9.57 -13.90
C GLU A 19 30.69 8.35 -13.02
N PHE A 20 31.71 7.78 -12.36
CA PHE A 20 31.55 6.95 -11.17
C PHE A 20 32.40 7.45 -10.00
N GLY A 21 32.42 8.78 -9.80
CA GLY A 21 32.77 9.39 -8.52
C GLY A 21 31.92 8.80 -7.37
N PRO A 22 32.42 8.84 -6.12
CA PRO A 22 31.86 8.08 -4.99
C PRO A 22 30.35 8.25 -4.94
N ALA A 23 29.63 7.13 -5.15
CA ALA A 23 28.18 7.03 -5.34
C ALA A 23 27.43 8.24 -4.78
N ASN A 24 26.88 9.08 -5.66
CA ASN A 24 26.18 10.30 -5.24
C ASN A 24 24.96 9.92 -4.38
N PHE A 25 25.13 9.89 -3.05
CA PHE A 25 24.14 9.39 -2.09
C PHE A 25 22.93 10.31 -1.92
N SER A 26 22.87 11.40 -2.67
CA SER A 26 21.84 12.42 -2.62
C SER A 26 21.44 12.91 -4.01
N LYS A 27 20.18 13.33 -4.14
CA LYS A 27 19.64 14.04 -5.29
C LYS A 27 19.06 15.37 -4.83
N PHE A 28 19.17 16.40 -5.66
CA PHE A 28 18.58 17.69 -5.34
C PHE A 28 17.06 17.66 -5.53
N CYS A 29 16.30 18.14 -4.54
CA CYS A 29 14.86 18.32 -4.66
C CYS A 29 14.52 19.77 -4.99
N ASN A 30 14.06 20.04 -6.20
CA ASN A 30 13.66 21.39 -6.64
C ASN A 30 12.52 22.00 -5.80
N VAL A 31 11.61 21.18 -5.27
CA VAL A 31 10.46 21.66 -4.49
C VAL A 31 10.88 22.07 -3.07
N CYS A 32 11.78 21.30 -2.44
CA CYS A 32 12.27 21.60 -1.10
C CYS A 32 13.53 22.49 -1.12
N ASN A 33 14.11 22.75 -2.30
CA ASN A 33 15.36 23.48 -2.51
C ASN A 33 16.50 22.97 -1.60
N ARG A 34 16.68 21.65 -1.54
CA ARG A 34 17.70 20.98 -0.72
C ARG A 34 18.08 19.63 -1.29
N ASP A 35 19.27 19.16 -0.93
CA ASP A 35 19.68 17.79 -1.16
C ASP A 35 18.84 16.83 -0.32
N ALA A 36 18.33 15.81 -0.99
CA ALA A 36 17.53 14.75 -0.43
C ALA A 36 18.24 13.42 -0.68
N PRO A 37 18.29 12.48 0.29
CA PRO A 37 19.01 11.23 0.08
C PRO A 37 18.45 10.44 -1.10
N ILE A 38 19.26 9.53 -1.65
CA ILE A 38 18.81 8.62 -2.71
C ILE A 38 17.58 7.82 -2.25
N ARG A 39 16.67 7.51 -3.18
CA ARG A 39 15.33 6.90 -2.90
C ARG A 39 14.41 7.73 -1.99
N SER A 40 14.71 9.00 -1.74
CA SER A 40 13.74 9.91 -1.13
C SER A 40 12.79 10.50 -2.17
N HIS A 41 11.55 10.78 -1.80
CA HIS A 41 10.58 11.38 -2.71
C HIS A 41 9.78 12.47 -2.01
N HIS A 42 9.56 13.58 -2.72
CA HIS A 42 8.74 14.68 -2.21
C HIS A 42 7.27 14.23 -2.07
N CYS A 43 6.64 14.60 -0.96
CA CYS A 43 5.20 14.47 -0.79
C CYS A 43 4.56 15.86 -0.89
N PRO A 44 3.68 16.12 -1.88
CA PRO A 44 3.00 17.41 -2.00
C PRO A 44 2.11 17.74 -0.78
N PHE A 45 1.53 16.71 -0.15
CA PHE A 45 0.65 16.88 1.01
C PHE A 45 1.42 17.22 2.28
N CYS A 46 2.52 16.52 2.56
CA CYS A 46 3.36 16.78 3.74
C CYS A 46 4.42 17.86 3.52
N LYS A 47 4.65 18.28 2.26
CA LYS A 47 5.66 19.28 1.85
C LYS A 47 7.10 18.96 2.30
N ILE A 48 7.42 17.67 2.39
CA ILE A 48 8.74 17.17 2.79
C ILE A 48 9.19 16.05 1.86
N CYS A 49 10.51 15.86 1.73
CA CYS A 49 11.08 14.67 1.12
C CYS A 49 11.11 13.53 2.14
N VAL A 50 10.49 12.40 1.80
CA VAL A 50 10.41 11.23 2.66
C VAL A 50 11.35 10.17 2.13
N LEU A 51 12.26 9.68 2.98
CA LEU A 51 13.21 8.62 2.64
C LEU A 51 12.50 7.27 2.47
N ARG A 52 12.79 6.55 1.38
CA ARG A 52 12.07 5.33 0.96
C ARG A 52 10.57 5.51 1.15
N LYS A 53 10.04 6.58 0.55
CA LYS A 53 8.62 6.90 0.60
C LYS A 53 7.83 5.73 0.02
N ASP A 54 6.84 5.26 0.76
CA ASP A 54 5.92 4.21 0.33
C ASP A 54 4.66 4.83 -0.26
N HIS A 55 3.91 5.58 0.56
CA HIS A 55 2.76 6.35 0.12
C HIS A 55 2.42 7.44 1.13
N HIS A 56 1.57 8.39 0.74
CA HIS A 56 0.90 9.26 1.70
C HIS A 56 -0.40 8.56 2.11
N CYS A 57 -0.50 8.16 3.37
CA CYS A 57 -1.68 7.49 3.87
C CYS A 57 -2.68 8.53 4.38
N PHE A 58 -3.83 8.64 3.72
CA PHE A 58 -4.91 9.53 4.14
C PHE A 58 -5.55 9.09 5.46
N ILE A 59 -5.49 7.79 5.79
CA ILE A 59 -6.07 7.25 7.03
C ILE A 59 -5.25 7.70 8.24
N THR A 60 -3.93 7.65 8.16
CA THR A 60 -3.05 8.10 9.25
C THR A 60 -2.72 9.59 9.17
N GLY A 61 -3.12 10.27 8.09
CA GLY A 61 -2.79 11.67 7.83
C GLY A 61 -1.28 11.93 7.68
N ALA A 62 -0.49 10.92 7.34
CA ALA A 62 0.96 10.99 7.35
C ALA A 62 1.58 10.19 6.20
N CYS A 63 2.80 10.56 5.80
CA CYS A 63 3.58 9.72 4.89
C CYS A 63 4.09 8.48 5.59
N VAL A 64 3.97 7.35 4.90
CA VAL A 64 4.63 6.09 5.26
C VAL A 64 5.93 6.02 4.48
N GLY A 65 7.03 5.73 5.17
CA GLY A 65 8.36 5.54 4.60
C GLY A 65 9.28 4.85 5.61
N LEU A 66 10.60 4.92 5.41
CA LEU A 66 11.56 4.14 6.19
C LEU A 66 11.39 4.29 7.72
N GLY A 67 11.14 5.51 8.19
CA GLY A 67 11.08 5.81 9.63
C GLY A 67 9.86 5.23 10.36
N ASN A 68 8.79 4.89 9.64
CA ASN A 68 7.53 4.45 10.26
C ASN A 68 6.86 3.22 9.59
N GLN A 69 7.46 2.65 8.54
CA GLN A 69 6.94 1.47 7.83
C GLN A 69 6.64 0.30 8.78
N ARG A 70 7.52 0.00 9.75
CA ARG A 70 7.29 -1.07 10.73
C ARG A 70 6.05 -0.85 11.60
N TYR A 71 5.81 0.39 12.01
CA TYR A 71 4.65 0.74 12.82
C TYR A 71 3.37 0.68 11.99
N PHE A 72 3.47 1.07 10.72
CA PHE A 72 2.36 0.98 9.78
C PHE A 72 1.93 -0.46 9.50
N ILE A 73 2.88 -1.38 9.29
CA ILE A 73 2.59 -2.82 9.13
C ILE A 73 1.93 -3.37 10.40
N THR A 74 2.44 -3.00 11.58
CA THR A 74 1.86 -3.41 12.88
C THR A 74 0.44 -2.87 13.04
N PHE A 75 0.20 -1.62 12.66
CA PHE A 75 -1.12 -1.01 12.63
C PHE A 75 -2.08 -1.79 11.73
N LEU A 76 -1.68 -2.12 10.50
CA LEU A 76 -2.50 -2.90 9.57
C LEU A 76 -2.84 -4.30 10.09
N PHE A 77 -1.88 -4.97 10.75
CA PHE A 77 -2.12 -6.26 11.39
C PHE A 77 -3.22 -6.17 12.47
N TRP A 78 -3.12 -5.19 13.36
CA TRP A 78 -4.14 -4.97 14.39
C TRP A 78 -5.48 -4.49 13.81
N CYS A 79 -5.47 -3.72 12.72
CA CYS A 79 -6.69 -3.39 11.99
C CYS A 79 -7.38 -4.63 11.44
N CYS A 80 -6.65 -5.57 10.86
CA CYS A 80 -7.22 -6.83 10.36
C CYS A 80 -7.87 -7.63 11.50
N ILE A 81 -7.18 -7.78 12.64
CA ILE A 81 -7.73 -8.46 13.82
C ILE A 81 -8.99 -7.73 14.33
N GLY A 82 -8.90 -6.41 14.51
CA GLY A 82 -10.00 -5.59 15.01
C GLY A 82 -11.23 -5.67 14.12
N LEU A 83 -11.06 -5.70 12.80
CA LEU A 83 -12.15 -5.85 11.84
C LEU A 83 -12.79 -7.24 11.92
N VAL A 84 -12.00 -8.31 12.04
CA VAL A 84 -12.53 -9.69 12.19
C VAL A 84 -13.30 -9.84 13.50
N VAL A 85 -12.73 -9.36 14.60
CA VAL A 85 -13.38 -9.39 15.93
C VAL A 85 -14.64 -8.54 15.94
N GLY A 86 -14.58 -7.32 15.39
CA GLY A 86 -15.72 -6.43 15.24
C GLY A 86 -16.84 -7.05 14.42
N ALA A 87 -16.51 -7.69 13.29
CA ALA A 87 -17.49 -8.41 12.48
C ALA A 87 -18.13 -9.57 13.26
N ARG A 88 -17.38 -10.32 14.07
CA ARG A 88 -17.95 -11.39 14.89
C ARG A 88 -18.98 -10.86 15.89
N TYR A 89 -18.66 -9.78 16.61
CA TYR A 89 -19.59 -9.19 17.58
C TYR A 89 -20.79 -8.53 16.92
N ALA A 90 -20.59 -7.84 15.80
CA ALA A 90 -21.68 -7.19 15.06
C ALA A 90 -22.68 -8.19 14.46
N ASN A 91 -22.24 -9.40 14.09
CA ASN A 91 -23.10 -10.44 13.53
C ASN A 91 -23.83 -11.31 14.58
N SER A 92 -23.33 -11.37 15.82
CA SER A 92 -23.98 -12.13 16.91
C SER A 92 -25.46 -11.76 17.16
N PRO A 93 -25.87 -10.48 17.21
CA PRO A 93 -27.29 -10.11 17.33
C PRO A 93 -28.08 -10.35 16.03
N VAL A 94 -27.40 -10.27 14.88
CA VAL A 94 -27.99 -10.45 13.54
C VAL A 94 -28.43 -11.90 13.32
N HIS A 95 -27.65 -12.88 13.79
CA HIS A 95 -28.03 -14.30 13.73
C HIS A 95 -29.33 -14.63 14.49
N ASN A 96 -29.59 -13.95 15.62
CA ASN A 96 -30.83 -14.13 16.38
C ASN A 96 -32.06 -13.50 15.68
N ILE A 97 -31.86 -12.39 14.98
CA ILE A 97 -32.91 -11.72 14.18
C ILE A 97 -33.19 -12.49 12.87
N PHE A 98 -32.15 -13.01 12.22
CA PHE A 98 -32.25 -13.72 10.95
C PHE A 98 -32.74 -15.16 11.05
N SER A 99 -32.72 -15.75 12.25
CA SER A 99 -33.32 -17.06 12.50
C SER A 99 -34.87 -17.04 12.44
N PHE A 100 -35.49 -15.85 12.38
CA PHE A 100 -36.92 -15.67 12.15
C PHE A 100 -37.27 -15.57 10.65
N GLY A 101 -37.02 -16.66 9.91
CA GLY A 101 -37.84 -17.03 8.74
C GLY A 101 -37.82 -16.13 7.50
N ILE A 102 -36.70 -15.49 7.14
CA ILE A 102 -36.63 -14.74 5.87
C ILE A 102 -36.38 -15.71 4.69
N PRO A 103 -37.25 -15.78 3.68
CA PRO A 103 -37.16 -16.78 2.58
C PRO A 103 -35.92 -16.66 1.69
N CYS A 104 -35.11 -15.60 1.82
CA CYS A 104 -33.93 -15.40 0.98
C CYS A 104 -32.89 -16.50 1.17
N TYR A 105 -32.76 -17.10 2.36
CA TYR A 105 -31.77 -18.16 2.65
C TYR A 105 -32.06 -19.51 2.00
N SER A 106 -33.29 -19.72 1.52
CA SER A 106 -33.74 -20.98 0.92
C SER A 106 -33.19 -21.18 -0.50
N SER A 107 -32.65 -20.13 -1.12
CA SER A 107 -32.11 -20.17 -2.48
C SER A 107 -30.59 -19.92 -2.47
N PRO A 108 -29.83 -20.59 -3.36
CA PRO A 108 -28.36 -20.45 -3.40
C PRO A 108 -27.87 -19.02 -3.70
N LEU A 109 -28.72 -18.15 -4.25
CA LEU A 109 -28.42 -16.74 -4.53
C LEU A 109 -29.00 -15.77 -3.49
N GLY A 110 -29.51 -16.28 -2.38
CA GLY A 110 -30.11 -15.51 -1.29
C GLY A 110 -29.26 -14.39 -0.72
N PHE A 111 -27.94 -14.58 -0.73
CA PHE A 111 -26.96 -13.62 -0.23
C PHE A 111 -26.96 -12.30 -1.02
N ILE A 112 -27.39 -12.30 -2.29
CA ILE A 112 -27.48 -11.09 -3.12
C ILE A 112 -28.44 -10.07 -2.50
N TYR A 113 -29.53 -10.55 -1.89
CA TYR A 113 -30.49 -9.69 -1.19
C TYR A 113 -29.93 -9.07 0.10
N CYS A 114 -28.82 -9.58 0.61
CA CYS A 114 -28.13 -9.08 1.79
C CYS A 114 -27.00 -8.08 1.45
N ILE A 115 -26.71 -7.87 0.15
CA ILE A 115 -25.74 -6.87 -0.29
C ILE A 115 -26.30 -5.47 0.00
N GLY A 116 -25.49 -4.61 0.65
CA GLY A 116 -25.90 -3.31 1.18
C GLY A 116 -26.70 -2.45 0.18
N PRO A 117 -26.16 -2.16 -1.01
CA PRO A 117 -26.90 -1.45 -2.05
C PRO A 117 -28.27 -2.07 -2.40
N VAL A 118 -28.35 -3.40 -2.50
CA VAL A 118 -29.59 -4.12 -2.81
C VAL A 118 -30.58 -4.01 -1.66
N ALA A 119 -30.10 -4.13 -0.41
CA ALA A 119 -30.93 -3.99 0.78
C ALA A 119 -31.50 -2.57 0.95
N VAL A 120 -30.70 -1.53 0.63
CA VAL A 120 -31.15 -0.13 0.64
C VAL A 120 -32.24 0.11 -0.40
N ILE A 121 -32.06 -0.38 -1.63
CA ILE A 121 -33.07 -0.25 -2.70
C ILE A 121 -34.39 -0.91 -2.28
N ARG A 122 -34.32 -2.12 -1.69
CA ARG A 122 -35.50 -2.84 -1.21
C ARG A 122 -36.22 -2.10 -0.08
N TRP A 123 -35.49 -1.42 0.79
CA TRP A 123 -36.09 -0.56 1.82
C TRP A 123 -36.79 0.66 1.23
N ILE A 124 -36.16 1.36 0.28
CA ILE A 124 -36.76 2.53 -0.38
C ILE A 124 -38.08 2.17 -1.07
N ILE A 125 -38.18 0.98 -1.67
CA ILE A 125 -39.39 0.51 -2.34
C ILE A 125 -40.42 -0.07 -1.34
N GLY A 126 -40.07 -0.20 -0.05
CA GLY A 126 -40.96 -0.71 1.00
C GLY A 126 -41.02 -2.24 1.10
N TYR A 127 -40.14 -2.97 0.42
CA TYR A 127 -40.07 -4.44 0.49
C TYR A 127 -39.42 -4.96 1.79
N THR A 128 -38.63 -4.14 2.48
CA THR A 128 -37.93 -4.52 3.72
C THR A 128 -37.92 -3.37 4.73
N GLY A 129 -37.94 -3.69 6.03
CA GLY A 129 -37.83 -2.68 7.09
C GLY A 129 -36.45 -2.01 7.15
N PHE A 130 -36.42 -0.79 7.69
CA PHE A 130 -35.19 0.02 7.84
C PHE A 130 -34.07 -0.73 8.58
N LEU A 131 -34.39 -1.39 9.70
CA LEU A 131 -33.40 -2.10 10.51
C LEU A 131 -32.70 -3.22 9.73
N HIS A 132 -33.43 -3.93 8.87
CA HIS A 132 -32.87 -4.99 8.04
C HIS A 132 -31.91 -4.41 6.98
N ALA A 133 -32.32 -3.33 6.30
CA ALA A 133 -31.47 -2.65 5.33
C ALA A 133 -30.20 -2.06 5.98
N PHE A 134 -30.34 -1.49 7.18
CA PHE A 134 -29.22 -0.97 7.96
C PHE A 134 -28.21 -2.09 8.30
N VAL A 135 -28.69 -3.21 8.86
CA VAL A 135 -27.84 -4.35 9.23
C VAL A 135 -27.11 -4.93 8.02
N CYS A 136 -27.81 -5.17 6.90
CA CYS A 136 -27.20 -5.67 5.66
C CYS A 136 -26.13 -4.72 5.10
N THR A 137 -26.37 -3.41 5.22
CA THR A 137 -25.41 -2.38 4.78
C THR A 137 -24.16 -2.36 5.66
N VAL A 138 -24.33 -2.40 6.99
CA VAL A 138 -23.21 -2.48 7.95
C VAL A 138 -22.39 -3.75 7.72
N PHE A 139 -23.05 -4.90 7.54
CA PHE A 139 -22.39 -6.16 7.24
C PHE A 139 -21.57 -6.07 5.95
N SER A 140 -22.17 -5.54 4.87
CA SER A 140 -21.50 -5.39 3.58
C SER A 140 -20.27 -4.48 3.68
N PHE A 141 -20.38 -3.37 4.42
CA PHE A 141 -19.25 -2.47 4.64
C PHE A 141 -18.13 -3.12 5.47
N MET A 142 -18.47 -3.91 6.49
CA MET A 142 -17.48 -4.66 7.28
C MET A 142 -16.73 -5.68 6.45
N ILE A 143 -17.44 -6.48 5.63
CA ILE A 143 -16.80 -7.45 4.73
C ILE A 143 -15.88 -6.74 3.74
N ALA A 144 -16.33 -5.66 3.10
CA ALA A 144 -15.51 -4.87 2.19
C ALA A 144 -14.25 -4.32 2.87
N SER A 145 -14.39 -3.84 4.12
CA SER A 145 -13.26 -3.32 4.90
C SER A 145 -12.25 -4.40 5.27
N ILE A 146 -12.71 -5.61 5.64
CA ILE A 146 -11.83 -6.76 5.93
C ILE A 146 -11.03 -7.14 4.68
N VAL A 147 -11.70 -7.25 3.54
CA VAL A 147 -11.04 -7.61 2.26
C VAL A 147 -10.02 -6.55 1.86
N ALA A 148 -10.40 -5.26 1.93
CA ALA A 148 -9.50 -4.16 1.58
C ALA A 148 -8.29 -4.09 2.51
N ALA A 149 -8.50 -4.16 3.84
CA ALA A 149 -7.42 -4.14 4.83
C ALA A 149 -6.49 -5.35 4.67
N GLY A 150 -7.05 -6.54 4.46
CA GLY A 150 -6.29 -7.77 4.25
C GLY A 150 -5.45 -7.73 2.97
N ALA A 151 -6.05 -7.31 1.84
CA ALA A 151 -5.34 -7.17 0.58
C ALA A 151 -4.19 -6.16 0.70
N PHE A 152 -4.44 -5.02 1.35
CA PHE A 152 -3.44 -4.00 1.55
C PHE A 152 -2.32 -4.45 2.50
N PHE A 153 -2.65 -5.18 3.57
CA PHE A 153 -1.65 -5.79 4.45
C PHE A 153 -0.75 -6.78 3.71
N VAL A 154 -1.33 -7.67 2.90
CA VAL A 154 -0.56 -8.64 2.11
C VAL A 154 0.35 -7.94 1.11
N MET A 155 -0.14 -6.90 0.41
CA MET A 155 0.69 -6.12 -0.50
C MET A 155 1.86 -5.44 0.22
N GLN A 156 1.62 -4.86 1.40
CA GLN A 156 2.67 -4.21 2.19
C GLN A 156 3.74 -5.19 2.68
N ILE A 157 3.34 -6.40 3.10
CA ILE A 157 4.29 -7.48 3.43
C ILE A 157 5.09 -7.88 2.19
N TYR A 158 4.42 -8.06 1.05
CA TYR A 158 5.06 -8.38 -0.22
C TYR A 158 6.13 -7.34 -0.57
N TYR A 159 5.78 -6.06 -0.70
CA TYR A 159 6.72 -5.01 -1.06
C TYR A 159 7.91 -4.93 -0.09
N THR A 160 7.62 -4.97 1.22
CA THR A 160 8.67 -4.91 2.25
C THR A 160 9.61 -6.12 2.18
N SER A 161 9.10 -7.32 1.88
CA SER A 161 9.91 -8.55 1.81
C SER A 161 10.89 -8.56 0.64
N TYR A 162 10.54 -7.91 -0.47
CA TYR A 162 11.39 -7.75 -1.66
C TYR A 162 12.21 -6.46 -1.67
N GLY A 163 12.10 -5.62 -0.62
CA GLY A 163 12.84 -4.36 -0.52
C GLY A 163 12.27 -3.21 -1.37
N TYR A 164 11.11 -3.39 -1.99
CA TYR A 164 10.42 -2.34 -2.74
C TYR A 164 9.55 -1.49 -1.81
N THR A 165 9.37 -0.22 -2.18
CA THR A 165 8.23 0.56 -1.73
C THR A 165 7.10 0.52 -2.76
N MET A 166 5.87 0.70 -2.33
CA MET A 166 4.69 0.84 -3.19
C MET A 166 4.89 1.98 -4.21
N TYR A 167 5.52 3.08 -3.81
CA TYR A 167 5.86 4.18 -4.72
C TYR A 167 6.80 3.71 -5.84
N GLU A 168 7.86 2.97 -5.50
CA GLU A 168 8.83 2.46 -6.47
C GLU A 168 8.17 1.45 -7.42
N TYR A 169 7.35 0.54 -6.89
CA TYR A 169 6.70 -0.50 -7.69
C TYR A 169 5.72 0.07 -8.72
N HIS A 170 5.01 1.16 -8.38
CA HIS A 170 3.99 1.77 -9.23
C HIS A 170 4.47 3.02 -9.99
N SER A 171 5.73 3.41 -9.83
CA SER A 171 6.32 4.53 -10.59
C SER A 171 7.26 4.02 -11.67
N SER A 172 7.48 4.83 -12.71
CA SER A 172 8.45 4.56 -13.79
C SER A 172 9.92 4.55 -13.32
N VAL A 173 10.16 4.64 -12.01
CA VAL A 173 11.49 4.63 -11.39
C VAL A 173 11.90 3.21 -10.98
N ARG A 174 11.03 2.21 -11.20
CA ARG A 174 11.30 0.79 -10.94
C ARG A 174 12.60 0.30 -11.57
N ASP A 175 12.90 0.74 -12.79
CA ASP A 175 14.06 0.26 -13.56
C ASP A 175 15.38 0.94 -13.13
N VAL A 176 15.29 2.01 -12.32
CA VAL A 176 16.46 2.77 -11.80
C VAL A 176 16.89 2.24 -10.44
N PHE A 177 15.92 1.80 -9.63
CA PHE A 177 16.17 1.10 -8.39
C PHE A 177 15.65 -0.31 -8.56
N ASP A 178 16.47 -1.19 -9.15
CA ASP A 178 16.34 -2.60 -8.84
C ASP A 178 16.21 -2.65 -7.32
N GLY A 179 15.03 -3.06 -6.84
CA GLY A 179 14.81 -3.29 -5.43
C GLY A 179 16.01 -4.06 -4.94
N ASP A 180 16.46 -3.78 -3.74
CA ASP A 180 17.73 -4.28 -3.24
C ASP A 180 17.83 -5.82 -3.35
N GLY A 181 16.72 -6.52 -3.66
CA GLY A 181 16.65 -7.70 -4.55
C GLY A 181 17.01 -9.00 -3.83
N GLN A 182 17.88 -8.81 -2.87
CA GLN A 182 18.14 -9.56 -1.68
C GLN A 182 16.88 -9.56 -0.81
N VAL A 183 16.18 -10.71 -0.79
CA VAL A 183 15.16 -11.03 0.21
C VAL A 183 15.72 -10.73 1.60
N ILE A 184 14.91 -10.28 2.56
CA ILE A 184 15.37 -10.03 3.95
C ILE A 184 16.19 -11.22 4.50
N LEU A 185 15.84 -12.45 4.11
CA LEU A 185 16.56 -13.68 4.43
C LEU A 185 18.02 -13.70 3.93
N SER A 186 18.30 -13.19 2.74
CA SER A 186 19.68 -13.15 2.22
C SER A 186 20.52 -12.08 2.93
N LYS A 187 19.90 -10.98 3.40
CA LYS A 187 20.58 -10.00 4.25
C LYS A 187 20.94 -10.56 5.64
N LEU A 188 20.06 -11.38 6.22
CA LEU A 188 20.32 -12.07 7.49
C LEU A 188 21.40 -13.16 7.33
N ALA A 189 21.48 -13.81 6.18
CA ALA A 189 22.54 -14.78 5.88
C ALA A 189 23.91 -14.12 5.74
N ILE A 190 23.99 -12.92 5.16
CA ILE A 190 25.24 -12.18 5.00
C ILE A 190 25.70 -11.55 6.32
N SER A 191 24.80 -11.14 7.22
CA SER A 191 25.19 -10.58 8.54
C SER A 191 25.53 -11.63 9.61
N ALA A 192 25.45 -12.91 9.29
CA ALA A 192 25.76 -14.02 10.19
C ALA A 192 27.19 -14.57 10.02
N HIS A 193 27.97 -13.99 9.10
CA HIS A 193 29.40 -14.21 8.88
C HIS A 193 30.19 -12.95 9.25
#